data_AF-A0ABD7K7E7-F1
#
_entry.id   AF-A0ABD7K7E7-F1
#
_cell.length_a   1.000
_cell.length_b   1.000
_cell.length_c   1.000
_cell.angle_alpha   90.00
_cell.angle_beta   90.00
_cell.angle_gamma   90.00
#
_symmetry.space_group_name_H-M   'P 1'
#
loop_
_entity.id
_entity.type
_entity.pdbx_description
1 polymer ?
#
loop_
_entity_poly.entity_id
_entity_poly.type
_entity_poly.pdbx_seq_one_letter_code
_entity_poly.pdbx_strand_id
1 'polypeptide(L)'
;MKASSILVALLLLLLASLPAPAAERLPPVERYAYRMSLDIARVLAVTPLPATCGVVARVMLYRDRQGRLHRLQYRALGAGCSRH
;
A
#
# COMPACT_ATOMS: atom_id res chain seq x y z
N MET A 1 29.98 -29.12 29.75
CA MET A 1 28.56 -28.70 29.92
C MET A 1 28.37 -27.18 30.05
N LYS A 2 29.24 -26.42 30.73
CA LYS A 2 29.08 -24.95 30.88
C LYS A 2 29.25 -24.14 29.59
N ALA A 3 30.20 -24.50 28.72
CA ALA A 3 30.48 -23.76 27.47
C ALA A 3 29.33 -23.85 26.44
N SER A 4 28.60 -24.97 26.40
CA SER A 4 27.46 -25.16 25.49
C SER A 4 26.28 -24.26 25.88
N SER A 5 26.01 -24.12 27.18
CA SER A 5 24.96 -23.21 27.68
C SER A 5 25.25 -21.74 27.39
N ILE A 6 26.52 -21.33 27.41
CA ILE A 6 26.93 -19.95 27.08
C ILE A 6 26.73 -19.66 25.58
N LEU A 7 27.07 -20.62 24.71
CA LEU A 7 26.90 -20.47 23.27
C LEU A 7 25.42 -20.34 22.87
N VAL A 8 24.54 -21.12 23.51
CA VAL A 8 23.09 -21.05 23.29
C VAL A 8 22.53 -19.71 23.78
N ALA A 9 22.96 -19.23 24.95
CA ALA A 9 22.54 -17.93 25.46
C ALA A 9 22.99 -16.78 24.55
N LEU A 10 24.22 -16.84 24.03
CA LEU A 10 24.75 -15.83 23.12
C LEU A 10 23.98 -15.82 21.78
N LEU A 11 23.66 -16.99 21.23
CA LEU A 11 22.88 -17.12 20.01
C LEU A 11 21.46 -16.55 20.16
N LEU A 12 20.81 -16.80 21.30
CA LEU A 12 19.48 -16.25 21.61
C LEU A 12 19.50 -14.72 21.76
N LEU A 13 20.56 -14.17 22.35
CA LEU A 13 20.75 -12.72 22.46
C LEU A 13 20.95 -12.05 21.08
N LEU A 14 21.69 -12.69 20.16
CA LEU A 14 21.84 -12.18 18.79
C LEU A 14 20.51 -12.18 18.03
N LEU A 15 19.70 -13.22 18.15
CA LEU A 15 18.39 -13.30 17.49
C LEU A 15 17.41 -12.22 17.97
N ALA A 16 17.48 -11.82 19.25
CA ALA A 16 16.62 -10.78 19.83
C ALA A 16 16.92 -9.36 19.31
N SER A 17 18.08 -9.14 18.68
CA SER A 17 18.49 -7.84 18.14
C SER A 17 18.13 -7.61 16.66
N LEU A 18 17.52 -8.60 16.01
CA LEU A 18 17.08 -8.46 14.63
C LEU A 18 15.95 -7.42 14.53
N PRO A 19 16.04 -6.42 13.64
CA PRO A 19 14.93 -5.52 13.39
C PRO A 19 13.75 -6.33 12.83
N ALA A 20 12.61 -6.24 13.51
CA ALA A 20 11.37 -6.81 13.00
C ALA A 20 11.02 -6.15 11.64
N PRO A 21 10.41 -6.90 10.69
CA PRO A 21 9.91 -6.28 9.47
C PRO A 21 8.93 -5.17 9.88
N ALA A 22 9.27 -3.93 9.56
CA ALA A 22 8.37 -2.82 9.78
C ALA A 22 7.10 -3.08 8.96
N ALA A 23 5.96 -3.16 9.62
CA ALA A 23 4.69 -3.15 8.91
C ALA A 23 4.56 -1.77 8.24
N GLU A 24 4.78 -1.74 6.92
CA GLU A 24 4.64 -0.52 6.13
C GLU A 24 3.21 -0.02 6.28
N ARG A 25 3.00 1.03 7.10
CA ARG A 25 1.68 1.63 7.22
C ARG A 25 1.33 2.23 5.88
N LEU A 26 0.18 1.84 5.35
CA LEU A 26 -0.34 2.46 4.15
C LEU A 26 -0.49 3.98 4.38
N PRO A 27 -0.11 4.81 3.40
CA PRO A 27 -0.25 6.25 3.50
C PRO A 27 -1.72 6.66 3.66
N PRO A 28 -2.00 7.88 4.13
CA PRO A 28 -3.36 8.43 4.11
C PRO A 28 -3.91 8.50 2.68
N VAL A 29 -5.23 8.61 2.56
CA VAL A 29 -5.88 8.79 1.26
C VAL A 29 -5.83 10.26 0.87
N GLU A 30 -5.22 10.55 -0.27
CA GLU A 30 -5.16 11.87 -0.89
C GLU A 30 -6.27 12.04 -1.92
N ARG A 31 -6.88 13.22 -2.00
CA ARG A 31 -7.91 13.50 -3.00
C ARG A 31 -7.29 14.08 -4.25
N TYR A 32 -7.60 13.47 -5.39
CA TYR A 32 -7.20 14.00 -6.68
C TYR A 32 -7.90 15.33 -6.97
N ALA A 33 -7.11 16.36 -7.25
CA ALA A 33 -7.58 17.60 -7.85
C ALA A 33 -7.32 17.56 -9.36
N TYR A 34 -8.24 18.12 -10.15
CA TYR A 34 -8.06 18.19 -11.60
C TYR A 34 -6.76 18.94 -11.93
N ARG A 35 -5.96 18.40 -12.85
CA ARG A 35 -4.59 18.87 -13.20
C ARG A 35 -3.52 18.65 -12.13
N MET A 36 -3.80 17.88 -11.08
CA MET A 36 -2.75 17.41 -10.18
C MET A 36 -1.79 16.49 -10.96
N SER A 37 -0.51 16.82 -10.97
CA SER A 37 0.54 15.98 -11.55
C SER A 37 0.77 14.76 -10.66
N LEU A 38 0.79 13.58 -11.27
CA LEU A 38 1.00 12.30 -10.58
C LEU A 38 2.22 11.60 -11.19
N ASP A 39 3.17 11.19 -10.35
CA ASP A 39 4.27 10.32 -10.76
C ASP A 39 3.87 8.85 -10.52
N ILE A 40 3.17 8.25 -11.48
CA ILE A 40 2.68 6.87 -11.37
C ILE A 40 3.64 5.95 -12.14
N ALA A 41 4.48 5.21 -11.42
CA ALA A 41 5.32 4.18 -12.04
C ALA A 41 4.58 2.84 -12.16
N ARG A 42 3.77 2.46 -11.16
CA ARG A 42 2.99 1.20 -11.19
C ARG A 42 1.70 1.33 -10.38
N VAL A 43 0.58 0.93 -10.97
CA VAL A 43 -0.68 0.72 -10.24
C VAL A 43 -0.64 -0.65 -9.57
N LEU A 44 -0.93 -0.70 -8.27
CA LEU A 44 -0.88 -1.93 -7.47
C LEU A 44 -2.28 -2.49 -7.19
N ALA A 45 -3.24 -1.60 -6.90
CA ALA A 45 -4.62 -1.98 -6.67
C ALA A 45 -5.56 -0.81 -6.96
N VAL A 46 -6.79 -1.12 -7.32
CA VAL A 46 -7.88 -0.16 -7.39
C VAL A 46 -9.11 -0.79 -6.75
N THR A 47 -9.84 -0.04 -5.92
CA THR A 47 -11.12 -0.50 -5.35
C THR A 47 -12.05 -1.02 -6.46
N PRO A 48 -12.90 -2.04 -6.25
CA PRO A 48 -13.83 -2.54 -7.29
C PRO A 48 -14.85 -1.51 -7.78
N LEU A 49 -15.34 -1.64 -9.02
CA LEU A 49 -16.27 -0.67 -9.61
C LEU A 49 -17.70 -1.12 -9.32
N PRO A 50 -18.53 -0.29 -8.68
CA PRO A 50 -19.90 -0.67 -8.41
C PRO A 50 -20.67 -0.78 -9.74
N ALA A 51 -21.63 -1.70 -9.77
CA ALA A 51 -22.51 -1.93 -10.92
C ALA A 51 -23.61 -0.87 -11.09
N THR A 52 -23.71 0.09 -10.17
CA THR A 52 -24.64 1.22 -10.29
C THR A 52 -24.14 2.22 -11.33
N CYS A 53 -25.07 2.90 -12.01
CA CYS A 53 -24.70 4.04 -12.85
C CYS A 53 -24.67 5.32 -12.01
N GLY A 54 -23.64 6.14 -12.21
CA GLY A 54 -23.40 7.40 -11.49
C GLY A 54 -21.92 7.66 -11.28
N VAL A 55 -21.59 8.85 -10.78
CA VAL A 55 -20.21 9.19 -10.43
C VAL A 55 -19.89 8.69 -9.02
N VAL A 56 -18.88 7.83 -8.91
CA VAL A 56 -18.49 7.17 -7.65
C VAL A 56 -17.05 7.48 -7.28
N ALA A 57 -16.76 7.44 -5.98
CA ALA A 57 -15.41 7.56 -5.48
C ALA A 57 -14.65 6.24 -5.62
N ARG A 58 -13.38 6.34 -6.00
CA ARG A 58 -12.46 5.23 -6.25
C ARG A 58 -11.16 5.49 -5.53
N VAL A 59 -10.54 4.46 -4.97
CA VAL A 59 -9.18 4.58 -4.42
C VAL A 59 -8.23 3.72 -5.23
N MET A 60 -7.13 4.32 -5.68
CA MET A 60 -6.01 3.66 -6.33
C MET A 60 -4.80 3.66 -5.41
N LEU A 61 -4.24 2.48 -5.18
CA LEU A 61 -2.91 2.32 -4.60
C LEU A 61 -1.91 2.26 -5.76
N TYR A 62 -0.96 3.17 -5.80
CA TYR A 62 0.12 3.16 -6.79
C TYR A 62 1.48 3.38 -6.14
N ARG A 63 2.52 3.01 -6.88
CA ARG A 63 3.91 3.25 -6.54
C ARG A 63 4.51 4.28 -7.51
N ASP A 64 5.23 5.27 -6.99
CA ASP A 64 5.95 6.25 -7.80
C ASP A 64 7.33 5.73 -8.26
N ARG A 65 8.05 6.54 -9.04
CA ARG A 65 9.40 6.18 -9.51
C ARG A 65 10.44 6.08 -8.40
N GLN A 66 10.19 6.69 -7.23
CA GLN A 66 11.05 6.64 -6.05
C GLN A 66 10.72 5.45 -5.14
N GLY A 67 9.73 4.64 -5.51
CA GLY A 67 9.33 3.44 -4.77
C GLY A 67 8.28 3.68 -3.67
N ARG A 68 7.81 4.91 -3.48
CA ARG A 68 6.86 5.27 -2.41
C ARG A 68 5.45 4.87 -2.81
N LEU A 69 4.69 4.41 -1.83
CA LEU A 69 3.27 4.09 -1.99
C LEU A 69 2.42 5.35 -1.84
N HIS A 70 1.36 5.43 -2.63
CA HIS A 70 0.38 6.51 -2.63
C HIS A 70 -1.04 5.94 -2.71
N ARG A 71 -1.97 6.52 -1.95
CA ARG A 71 -3.40 6.17 -2.02
C ARG A 71 -4.19 7.36 -2.52
N LEU A 72 -4.63 7.31 -3.77
CA LEU A 72 -5.33 8.41 -4.43
C LEU A 72 -6.82 8.12 -4.56
N GLN A 73 -7.66 8.99 -4.00
CA GLN A 73 -9.09 9.02 -4.24
C GLN A 73 -9.42 9.87 -5.46
N TYR A 74 -10.10 9.31 -6.44
CA TYR A 74 -10.60 10.01 -7.62
C TYR A 74 -12.07 9.64 -7.89
N ARG A 75 -12.70 10.33 -8.84
CA ARG A 75 -14.08 10.08 -9.26
C ARG A 75 -14.08 9.33 -10.60
N ALA A 76 -14.94 8.33 -10.74
CA ALA A 76 -15.15 7.59 -11.98
C ALA A 76 -16.63 7.34 -12.23
N LEU A 77 -17.00 7.04 -13.48
CA LEU A 77 -18.34 6.53 -13.79
C LEU A 77 -18.44 5.06 -13.36
N GLY A 78 -19.54 4.71 -12.70
CA GLY A 78 -19.84 3.34 -12.31
C GLY A 78 -20.05 2.43 -13.51
N ALA A 79 -19.83 1.11 -13.31
CA ALA A 79 -19.90 0.12 -14.39
C ALA A 79 -21.31 0.00 -14.98
N GLY A 80 -22.35 0.42 -14.25
CA GLY A 80 -23.71 0.45 -14.75
C GLY A 80 -23.91 1.41 -15.93
N CYS A 81 -23.04 2.40 -16.12
CA CYS A 81 -23.16 3.36 -17.22
C CYS A 81 -22.57 2.88 -18.56
N SER A 82 -21.86 1.74 -18.59
CA SER A 82 -21.28 1.20 -19.84
C SER A 82 -22.23 0.29 -20.63
N ARG A 83 -23.45 0.06 -20.12
CA ARG A 83 -24.47 -0.84 -20.69
C ARG A 83 -25.61 -0.10 -21.41
N HIS A 84 -25.39 1.14 -21.81
CA HIS A 84 -26.39 1.98 -22.48
C HIS A 84 -25.91 2.43 -23.86
#